data_AF-A0A1U7GKA3-F1
#
_entry.id   AF-A0A1U7GKA3-F1
#
_cell.length_a   1.000
_cell.length_b   1.000
_cell.length_c   1.000
_cell.angle_alpha   90.00
_cell.angle_beta   90.00
_cell.angle_gamma   90.00
#
_symmetry.space_group_name_H-M   'P 1'
#
loop_
_entity.id
_entity.type
_entity.pdbx_description
1 polymer ?
#
loop_
_entity_poly.entity_id
_entity_poly.type
_entity_poly.pdbx_seq_one_letter_code
_entity_poly.pdbx_strand_id
1 'polypeptide(L)'
;MPWRRLHPARALSAAGLVSSLMFLSGPAAAGRPLDDEPSTLPAAAATTETVDVLKAADAGDLKVTARGQGQDKVRLSIENVSGKRLNVVIPPGLVASSNLGQGGRGGFQSMGLGAINNRPGSFGRFAGSAAPGFRSMPVTGSDSPALTVPAGETLDVSVPGVCLNYGVDAPGPRDVFTLMDVDRYTEDARVRKGLRSLALLGTSQGVAQAAMWRICNDVSFDEMASRDGKLLNDQELALAARFVEAVDAAGPDGLVDPALLTEGRVFVSVQAEGASARGEAARLAGKLDGLRLFGLPVKLVEGDDVPVASAPALLVRLALSETAEGEALGRMQVGSSPSGDQWRPLGKVTFRDHSSLAVLDAQSLAALMEHELATAFVTVRAAKRTATSTTLRVDNKLPFTVSGLSLRAGSSAGSPLVPFDAVGIGPARSAMLPIQAGQAQVAGVELNGL
;
A
#
# COMPACT_ATOMS: atom_id res chain seq x y z
N MET A 1 -67.00 -5.24 6.48
CA MET A 1 -66.54 -6.64 6.45
C MET A 1 -65.10 -6.72 6.96
N PRO A 2 -64.89 -7.35 8.13
CA PRO A 2 -63.57 -7.64 8.68
C PRO A 2 -63.29 -9.15 8.68
N TRP A 3 -62.17 -9.64 8.16
CA TRP A 3 -61.69 -11.01 8.42
C TRP A 3 -60.15 -10.95 8.59
N ARG A 4 -59.65 -10.95 9.84
CA ARG A 4 -59.20 -12.11 10.64
C ARG A 4 -57.89 -12.71 10.11
N ARG A 5 -56.74 -12.39 10.72
CA ARG A 5 -56.09 -13.12 11.84
C ARG A 5 -56.06 -14.63 11.64
N LEU A 6 -54.86 -15.21 11.65
CA LEU A 6 -54.50 -16.33 12.51
C LEU A 6 -52.98 -16.32 12.77
N HIS A 7 -52.65 -16.78 13.97
CA HIS A 7 -51.44 -16.56 14.77
C HIS A 7 -50.54 -17.82 14.74
N PRO A 8 -49.37 -17.81 15.42
CA PRO A 8 -48.17 -18.57 15.08
C PRO A 8 -48.06 -19.91 15.82
N ALA A 9 -47.03 -20.70 15.51
CA ALA A 9 -46.58 -21.78 16.38
C ALA A 9 -45.05 -21.90 16.41
N ARG A 10 -44.54 -21.91 17.65
CA ARG A 10 -43.17 -22.20 18.08
C ARG A 10 -42.84 -23.68 17.88
N ALA A 11 -41.57 -24.01 17.69
CA ALA A 11 -40.98 -25.21 18.28
C ALA A 11 -39.47 -25.04 18.51
N LEU A 12 -39.09 -25.14 19.78
CA LEU A 12 -37.75 -25.28 20.33
C LEU A 12 -37.26 -26.73 20.20
N SER A 13 -35.95 -26.95 20.13
CA SER A 13 -35.11 -28.03 20.74
C SER A 13 -33.74 -27.99 20.05
N ALA A 14 -32.58 -27.66 20.63
CA ALA A 14 -31.88 -28.04 21.86
C ALA A 14 -31.23 -29.46 21.85
N ALA A 15 -29.91 -29.46 22.06
CA ALA A 15 -29.00 -30.57 22.44
C ALA A 15 -28.77 -31.72 21.43
N GLY A 16 -27.62 -32.38 21.32
CA GLY A 16 -26.39 -32.39 22.13
C GLY A 16 -25.38 -33.38 21.52
N LEU A 17 -24.14 -33.26 21.99
CA LEU A 17 -22.91 -33.96 21.62
C LEU A 17 -22.86 -35.48 21.95
N VAL A 18 -21.81 -36.12 21.40
CA VAL A 18 -21.06 -37.31 21.89
C VAL A 18 -21.24 -38.63 21.14
N SER A 19 -20.24 -38.92 20.29
CA SER A 19 -19.33 -40.08 20.30
C SER A 19 -19.88 -41.49 20.62
N SER A 20 -19.70 -42.40 19.65
CA SER A 20 -19.38 -43.80 19.95
C SER A 20 -18.73 -44.50 18.74
N LEU A 21 -17.45 -44.83 18.90
CA LEU A 21 -16.78 -45.92 18.20
C LEU A 21 -17.48 -47.24 18.57
N MET A 22 -17.69 -48.14 17.60
CA MET A 22 -17.59 -49.60 17.77
C MET A 22 -17.29 -50.26 16.41
N PHE A 23 -16.18 -50.99 16.37
CA PHE A 23 -15.78 -51.93 15.32
C PHE A 23 -16.65 -53.18 15.38
N LEU A 24 -17.02 -53.78 14.23
CA LEU A 24 -17.16 -55.23 14.03
C LEU A 24 -17.32 -55.59 12.52
N SER A 25 -16.22 -56.12 11.96
CA SER A 25 -16.11 -57.30 11.07
C SER A 25 -17.10 -57.60 9.91
N GLY A 26 -16.60 -57.48 8.66
CA GLY A 26 -16.66 -58.32 7.43
C GLY A 26 -17.91 -59.14 7.00
N PRO A 27 -17.99 -59.68 5.74
CA PRO A 27 -16.92 -59.90 4.77
C PRO A 27 -17.21 -59.40 3.32
N ALA A 28 -16.25 -59.66 2.44
CA ALA A 28 -16.11 -59.25 1.05
C ALA A 28 -17.24 -59.68 0.09
N ALA A 29 -17.54 -58.81 -0.89
CA ALA A 29 -18.10 -59.17 -2.18
C ALA A 29 -17.67 -58.15 -3.26
N ALA A 30 -17.20 -58.66 -4.38
CA ALA A 30 -16.59 -57.95 -5.49
C ALA A 30 -17.52 -56.91 -6.15
N GLY A 31 -16.98 -55.72 -6.44
CA GLY A 31 -17.62 -54.68 -7.26
C GLY A 31 -16.66 -54.19 -8.34
N ARG A 32 -17.14 -54.22 -9.59
CA ARG A 32 -16.46 -53.88 -10.86
C ARG A 32 -15.79 -52.50 -10.88
N PRO A 33 -14.74 -52.29 -11.71
CA PRO A 33 -14.22 -50.96 -12.00
C PRO A 33 -15.30 -50.14 -12.72
N LEU A 34 -15.62 -48.97 -12.17
CA LEU A 34 -16.37 -47.95 -12.91
C LEU A 34 -15.43 -47.36 -13.96
N ASP A 35 -15.95 -47.29 -15.18
CA ASP A 35 -15.34 -46.67 -16.34
C ASP A 35 -14.97 -45.20 -16.06
N ASP A 36 -13.74 -44.83 -16.44
CA ASP A 36 -13.25 -43.44 -16.45
C ASP A 36 -14.09 -42.60 -17.43
N GLU A 37 -14.90 -41.67 -16.90
CA GLU A 37 -15.37 -40.54 -17.69
C GLU A 37 -14.15 -39.65 -18.04
N PRO A 38 -13.90 -39.35 -19.34
CA PRO A 38 -12.79 -38.50 -19.72
C PRO A 38 -13.03 -37.07 -19.21
N SER A 39 -12.14 -36.64 -18.31
CA SER A 39 -12.06 -35.26 -17.85
C SER A 39 -12.01 -34.29 -19.03
N THR A 40 -12.97 -33.36 -19.08
CA THR A 40 -13.06 -32.27 -20.07
C THR A 40 -12.14 -31.09 -19.77
N LEU A 41 -11.13 -31.27 -18.92
CA LEU A 41 -10.05 -30.31 -18.77
C LEU A 41 -9.17 -30.38 -20.03
N PRO A 42 -8.87 -29.26 -20.72
CA PRO A 42 -7.95 -29.29 -21.85
C PRO A 42 -6.60 -29.85 -21.42
N ALA A 43 -6.31 -31.09 -21.83
CA ALA A 43 -5.02 -31.73 -21.74
C ALA A 43 -4.08 -31.12 -22.79
N ALA A 44 -3.70 -29.87 -22.57
CA ALA A 44 -2.49 -29.30 -23.12
C ALA A 44 -1.80 -28.62 -21.95
N ALA A 45 -0.74 -29.25 -21.45
CA ALA A 45 0.27 -28.55 -20.67
C ALA A 45 0.87 -27.48 -21.59
N ALA A 46 0.20 -26.34 -21.73
CA ALA A 46 0.72 -25.18 -22.39
C ALA A 46 1.96 -24.78 -21.58
N THR A 47 3.14 -25.07 -22.14
CA THR A 47 4.42 -24.66 -21.60
C THR A 47 4.33 -23.17 -21.31
N THR A 48 4.31 -22.85 -20.01
CA THR A 48 4.16 -21.48 -19.54
C THR A 48 5.55 -20.89 -19.42
N GLU A 49 5.81 -19.83 -20.15
CA GLU A 49 7.12 -19.18 -20.20
C GLU A 49 7.03 -17.78 -19.59
N THR A 50 7.96 -17.45 -18.69
CA THR A 50 8.00 -16.11 -18.07
C THR A 50 8.95 -15.22 -18.85
N VAL A 51 8.43 -14.11 -19.37
CA VAL A 51 9.16 -13.23 -20.30
C VAL A 51 9.05 -11.77 -19.88
N ASP A 52 10.09 -10.99 -20.15
CA ASP A 52 10.07 -9.53 -20.02
C ASP A 52 9.32 -8.91 -21.20
N VAL A 53 8.45 -7.93 -20.94
CA VAL A 53 7.61 -7.32 -21.97
C VAL A 53 8.40 -6.71 -23.13
N LEU A 54 9.55 -6.08 -22.87
CA LEU A 54 10.37 -5.48 -23.92
C LEU A 54 11.12 -6.55 -24.71
N LYS A 55 11.70 -7.53 -24.01
CA LYS A 55 12.44 -8.62 -24.67
C LYS A 55 11.52 -9.47 -25.56
N ALA A 56 10.32 -9.77 -25.09
CA ALA A 56 9.35 -10.54 -25.85
C ALA A 56 8.72 -9.74 -27.01
N ALA A 57 8.59 -8.41 -26.87
CA ALA A 57 8.20 -7.55 -27.98
C ALA A 57 9.31 -7.47 -29.05
N ASP A 58 10.56 -7.31 -28.65
CA ASP A 58 11.73 -7.29 -29.56
C ASP A 58 11.92 -8.65 -30.27
N ALA A 59 11.61 -9.77 -29.60
CA ALA A 59 11.65 -11.12 -30.18
C ALA A 59 10.46 -11.42 -31.13
N GLY A 60 9.42 -10.59 -31.12
CA GLY A 60 8.21 -10.79 -31.93
C GLY A 60 7.19 -11.77 -31.34
N ASP A 61 7.35 -12.18 -30.07
CA ASP A 61 6.41 -13.05 -29.36
C ASP A 61 5.20 -12.28 -28.80
N LEU A 62 5.37 -10.98 -28.57
CA LEU A 62 4.34 -10.06 -28.12
C LEU A 62 4.20 -8.87 -29.06
N LYS A 63 2.97 -8.42 -29.23
CA LYS A 63 2.67 -7.11 -29.81
C LYS A 63 2.09 -6.21 -28.73
N VAL A 64 2.82 -5.14 -28.42
CA VAL A 64 2.47 -4.24 -27.32
C VAL A 64 2.13 -2.87 -27.89
N THR A 65 0.95 -2.35 -27.53
CA THR A 65 0.57 -0.97 -27.84
C THR A 65 0.30 -0.19 -26.57
N ALA A 66 0.95 0.97 -26.44
CA ALA A 66 0.79 1.87 -25.30
C ALA A 66 -0.01 3.11 -25.72
N ARG A 67 -1.05 3.46 -24.96
CA ARG A 67 -1.89 4.63 -25.23
C ARG A 67 -2.11 5.46 -23.97
N GLY A 68 -2.22 6.77 -24.16
CA GLY A 68 -2.50 7.70 -23.07
C GLY A 68 -3.84 7.44 -22.40
N GLN A 69 -3.91 7.59 -21.09
CA GLN A 69 -5.16 7.48 -20.33
C GLN A 69 -5.22 8.55 -19.22
N GLY A 70 -4.98 9.81 -19.57
CA GLY A 70 -4.94 10.92 -18.64
C GLY A 70 -3.55 11.15 -18.05
N GLN A 71 -3.49 11.90 -16.95
CA GLN A 71 -2.23 12.35 -16.33
C GLN A 71 -1.51 11.25 -15.53
N ASP A 72 -2.22 10.21 -15.11
CA ASP A 72 -1.73 9.26 -14.11
C ASP A 72 -1.65 7.81 -14.63
N LYS A 73 -2.03 7.55 -15.89
CA LYS A 73 -2.16 6.19 -16.42
C LYS A 73 -1.82 6.07 -17.90
N VAL A 74 -1.29 4.92 -18.25
CA VAL A 74 -1.10 4.45 -19.62
C VAL A 74 -1.83 3.12 -19.79
N ARG A 75 -2.61 2.98 -20.85
CA ARG A 75 -3.21 1.70 -21.24
C ARG A 75 -2.21 0.93 -22.07
N LEU A 76 -1.85 -0.27 -21.63
CA LEU A 76 -1.06 -1.23 -22.40
C LEU A 76 -2.00 -2.32 -22.91
N SER A 77 -2.03 -2.50 -24.22
CA SER A 77 -2.67 -3.65 -24.86
C SER A 77 -1.58 -4.61 -25.30
N ILE A 78 -1.56 -5.79 -24.67
CA ILE A 78 -0.54 -6.82 -24.85
C ILE A 78 -1.18 -8.01 -25.55
N GLU A 79 -0.85 -8.19 -26.82
CA GLU A 79 -1.31 -9.29 -27.66
C GLU A 79 -0.21 -10.37 -27.72
N ASN A 80 -0.55 -11.60 -27.31
CA ASN A 80 0.37 -12.73 -27.41
C ASN A 80 0.23 -13.38 -28.78
N VAL A 81 1.21 -13.16 -29.65
CA VAL A 81 1.25 -13.71 -31.00
C VAL A 81 1.97 -15.05 -31.07
N SER A 82 2.57 -15.49 -29.97
CA SER A 82 3.21 -16.81 -29.86
C SER A 82 2.19 -17.94 -29.70
N GLY A 83 2.62 -19.18 -29.95
CA GLY A 83 1.82 -20.39 -29.69
C GLY A 83 1.81 -20.86 -28.23
N LYS A 84 2.48 -20.13 -27.32
CA LYS A 84 2.65 -20.53 -25.91
C LYS A 84 1.89 -19.60 -24.98
N ARG A 85 1.62 -20.06 -23.76
CA ARG A 85 1.13 -19.19 -22.69
C ARG A 85 2.31 -18.39 -22.13
N LEU A 86 2.19 -17.07 -22.09
CA LEU A 86 3.26 -16.20 -21.61
C LEU A 86 2.87 -15.56 -20.27
N ASN A 87 3.79 -15.57 -19.32
CA ASN A 87 3.74 -14.78 -18.10
C ASN A 87 4.62 -13.54 -18.30
N VAL A 88 3.99 -12.42 -18.64
CA VAL A 88 4.65 -11.18 -19.03
C VAL A 88 4.97 -10.34 -17.81
N VAL A 89 6.25 -10.08 -17.57
CA VAL A 89 6.74 -9.20 -16.50
C VAL A 89 6.91 -7.78 -17.04
N ILE A 90 6.40 -6.81 -16.27
CA ILE A 90 6.62 -5.38 -16.50
C ILE A 90 7.80 -4.94 -15.61
N PRO A 91 9.01 -4.74 -16.17
CA PRO A 91 10.18 -4.34 -15.40
C PRO A 91 10.04 -2.90 -14.87
N PRO A 92 10.72 -2.56 -13.76
CA PRO A 92 10.80 -1.18 -13.29
C PRO A 92 11.64 -0.33 -14.26
N GLY A 93 11.27 0.95 -14.42
CA GLY A 93 11.98 1.86 -15.32
C GLY A 93 11.48 1.84 -16.76
N LEU A 94 10.25 1.41 -17.01
CA LEU A 94 9.65 1.55 -18.33
C LEU A 94 9.20 2.98 -18.59
N VAL A 95 9.35 3.41 -19.84
CA VAL A 95 8.89 4.71 -20.34
C VAL A 95 8.01 4.49 -21.56
N ALA A 96 6.85 5.14 -21.57
CA ALA A 96 6.00 5.29 -22.74
C ALA A 96 6.27 6.68 -23.33
N SER A 97 6.97 6.76 -24.47
CA SER A 97 7.35 8.02 -25.11
C SER A 97 6.68 8.20 -26.46
N SER A 98 6.19 9.41 -26.73
CA SER A 98 5.69 9.78 -28.06
C SER A 98 6.88 9.91 -29.01
N ASN A 99 6.76 9.39 -30.23
CA ASN A 99 7.78 9.62 -31.24
C ASN A 99 7.75 11.09 -31.71
N LEU A 100 8.95 11.67 -31.91
CA LEU A 100 9.16 13.02 -32.50
C LEU A 100 8.46 13.24 -33.87
N GLY A 101 7.97 12.16 -34.50
CA GLY A 101 7.31 12.17 -35.81
C GLY A 101 5.77 12.34 -35.81
N GLN A 102 5.09 12.40 -34.66
CA GLN A 102 3.67 12.78 -34.62
C GLN A 102 3.54 14.31 -34.68
N GLY A 103 3.78 14.86 -35.87
CA GLY A 103 3.71 16.29 -36.19
C GLY A 103 2.28 16.87 -36.19
N GLY A 104 1.60 16.82 -35.05
CA GLY A 104 0.26 17.36 -34.89
C GLY A 104 0.07 18.05 -33.56
N ARG A 105 0.38 19.35 -33.46
CA ARG A 105 0.01 20.31 -32.39
C ARG A 105 0.27 19.95 -30.91
N GLY A 106 0.68 18.74 -30.57
CA GLY A 106 1.08 18.30 -29.22
C GLY A 106 2.58 18.06 -29.21
N GLY A 107 3.29 18.72 -28.28
CA GLY A 107 4.74 18.55 -28.13
C GLY A 107 5.15 17.14 -27.74
N PHE A 108 6.47 16.92 -27.60
CA PHE A 108 7.04 15.67 -27.10
C PHE A 108 6.47 15.33 -25.70
N GLN A 109 5.81 14.18 -25.57
CA GLN A 109 5.21 13.69 -24.33
C GLN A 109 5.80 12.33 -23.93
N SER A 110 6.16 12.17 -22.66
CA SER A 110 6.69 10.92 -22.13
C SER A 110 6.13 10.64 -20.73
N MET A 111 5.82 9.38 -20.48
CA MET A 111 5.28 8.88 -19.22
C MET A 111 6.20 7.81 -18.64
N GLY A 112 6.68 8.00 -17.42
CA GLY A 112 7.39 6.97 -16.66
C GLY A 112 6.36 6.02 -16.03
N LEU A 113 6.50 4.72 -16.27
CA LEU A 113 5.54 3.73 -15.82
C LEU A 113 5.94 3.16 -14.46
N GLY A 114 4.94 3.05 -13.58
CA GLY A 114 5.03 2.30 -12.34
C GLY A 114 4.72 0.82 -12.57
N ALA A 115 4.54 0.09 -11.48
CA ALA A 115 4.09 -1.29 -11.59
C ALA A 115 2.58 -1.39 -11.72
N ILE A 116 2.14 -2.48 -12.37
CA ILE A 116 0.73 -2.80 -12.49
C ILE A 116 0.16 -3.00 -11.08
N ASN A 117 -0.81 -2.16 -10.74
CA ASN A 117 -1.63 -2.32 -9.57
C ASN A 117 -3.07 -1.90 -9.92
N ASN A 118 -4.05 -2.45 -9.22
CA ASN A 118 -5.47 -2.13 -9.44
C ASN A 118 -5.93 -0.95 -8.55
N ARG A 119 -5.01 -0.12 -8.04
CA ARG A 119 -5.31 0.84 -6.98
C ARG A 119 -5.11 2.28 -7.47
N PRO A 120 -6.19 3.06 -7.63
CA PRO A 120 -6.08 4.46 -8.01
C PRO A 120 -5.24 5.27 -7.01
N GLY A 121 -4.37 6.14 -7.52
CA GLY A 121 -3.54 7.03 -6.70
C GLY A 121 -2.24 6.41 -6.20
N SER A 122 -1.94 5.16 -6.57
CA SER A 122 -0.75 4.42 -6.15
C SER A 122 0.23 4.25 -7.32
N PHE A 123 1.51 4.57 -7.11
CA PHE A 123 2.57 4.37 -8.08
C PHE A 123 3.60 3.37 -7.56
N GLY A 124 3.93 2.33 -8.31
CA GLY A 124 5.00 1.37 -7.98
C GLY A 124 4.57 0.15 -7.16
N ARG A 125 5.56 -0.66 -6.77
CA ARG A 125 5.45 -1.90 -6.00
C ARG A 125 5.83 -1.55 -4.58
N PHE A 126 4.91 -1.61 -3.64
CA PHE A 126 5.26 -1.34 -2.26
C PHE A 126 5.98 -2.57 -1.71
N ALA A 127 7.23 -2.42 -1.30
CA ALA A 127 7.94 -3.50 -0.63
C ALA A 127 7.27 -3.74 0.72
N GLY A 128 6.49 -4.82 0.85
CA GLY A 128 5.82 -5.16 2.10
C GLY A 128 6.84 -5.52 3.17
N SER A 129 6.74 -4.96 4.37
CA SER A 129 7.46 -5.52 5.51
C SER A 129 6.90 -6.92 5.78
N ALA A 130 7.80 -7.88 5.96
CA ALA A 130 7.44 -9.25 6.30
C ALA A 130 6.83 -9.28 7.72
N ALA A 131 5.53 -9.04 7.83
CA ALA A 131 4.79 -9.38 9.04
C ALA A 131 4.70 -10.92 9.13
N PRO A 132 5.11 -11.55 10.24
CA PRO A 132 4.97 -12.99 10.44
C PRO A 132 3.50 -13.28 10.76
N GLY A 133 2.72 -13.62 9.73
CA GLY A 133 1.29 -13.93 9.90
C GLY A 133 0.74 -14.72 8.73
N PHE A 134 0.65 -16.03 8.90
CA PHE A 134 -0.17 -17.00 8.15
C PHE A 134 -0.44 -16.70 6.67
N ARG A 135 0.59 -16.79 5.82
CA ARG A 135 0.40 -17.17 4.41
C ARG A 135 0.49 -18.69 4.31
N SER A 136 -0.66 -19.35 4.25
CA SER A 136 -0.75 -20.76 3.87
C SER A 136 -0.47 -20.87 2.37
N MET A 137 0.68 -21.44 2.02
CA MET A 137 1.28 -21.60 0.68
C MET A 137 2.26 -20.49 0.27
N PRO A 138 3.59 -20.73 0.39
CA PRO A 138 4.58 -20.03 -0.41
C PRO A 138 4.51 -20.55 -1.85
N VAL A 139 4.24 -19.68 -2.83
CA VAL A 139 4.57 -19.97 -4.23
C VAL A 139 6.05 -19.65 -4.39
N THR A 140 6.83 -20.71 -4.54
CA THR A 140 8.25 -20.66 -4.87
C THR A 140 8.49 -19.83 -6.13
N GLY A 141 9.33 -18.80 -6.03
CA GLY A 141 10.19 -18.36 -7.12
C GLY A 141 9.56 -17.58 -8.28
N SER A 142 8.95 -16.43 -8.01
CA SER A 142 9.15 -15.20 -8.80
C SER A 142 8.42 -14.06 -8.12
N ASP A 143 9.14 -13.27 -7.32
CA ASP A 143 8.63 -12.04 -6.70
C ASP A 143 8.47 -10.93 -7.76
N SER A 144 7.84 -11.20 -8.90
CA SER A 144 7.47 -10.20 -9.89
C SER A 144 6.05 -10.46 -10.38
N PRO A 145 5.11 -9.51 -10.22
CA PRO A 145 3.75 -9.68 -10.72
C PRO A 145 3.84 -9.80 -12.24
N ALA A 146 3.59 -11.01 -12.72
CA ALA A 146 3.52 -11.31 -14.13
C ALA A 146 2.06 -11.34 -14.57
N LEU A 147 1.80 -10.83 -15.76
CA LEU A 147 0.51 -10.93 -16.43
C LEU A 147 0.49 -12.20 -17.25
N THR A 148 -0.42 -13.13 -16.95
CA THR A 148 -0.63 -14.29 -17.81
C THR A 148 -1.43 -13.88 -19.03
N VAL A 149 -0.83 -13.98 -20.22
CA VAL A 149 -1.46 -13.76 -21.52
C VAL A 149 -1.50 -15.11 -22.28
N PRO A 150 -2.68 -15.73 -22.45
CA PRO A 150 -2.80 -16.97 -23.22
C PRO A 150 -2.37 -16.78 -24.68
N ALA A 151 -2.02 -17.89 -25.36
CA ALA A 151 -1.64 -17.86 -26.77
C ALA A 151 -2.78 -17.30 -27.64
N GLY A 152 -2.49 -16.35 -28.52
CA GLY A 152 -3.45 -15.71 -29.42
C GLY A 152 -4.40 -14.70 -28.75
N GLU A 153 -4.31 -14.50 -27.44
CA GLU A 153 -5.19 -13.59 -26.70
C GLU A 153 -4.56 -12.21 -26.52
N THR A 154 -5.42 -11.20 -26.33
CA THR A 154 -5.02 -9.83 -26.00
C THR A 154 -5.48 -9.45 -24.60
N LEU A 155 -4.57 -8.90 -23.80
CA LEU A 155 -4.85 -8.39 -22.47
C LEU A 155 -4.65 -6.87 -22.43
N ASP A 156 -5.70 -6.15 -22.06
CA ASP A 156 -5.64 -4.71 -21.80
C ASP A 156 -5.44 -4.45 -20.31
N VAL A 157 -4.36 -3.77 -19.96
CA VAL A 157 -4.05 -3.34 -18.59
C VAL A 157 -3.86 -1.83 -18.50
N SER A 158 -4.27 -1.25 -17.38
CA SER A 158 -4.00 0.16 -17.07
C SER A 158 -2.84 0.21 -16.09
N VAL A 159 -1.76 0.86 -16.48
CA VAL A 159 -0.53 0.97 -15.68
C VAL A 159 -0.43 2.39 -15.13
N PRO A 160 -0.21 2.58 -13.82
CA PRO A 160 0.11 3.89 -13.26
C PRO A 160 1.31 4.51 -13.96
N GLY A 161 1.23 5.79 -14.26
CA GLY A 161 2.27 6.53 -14.96
C GLY A 161 2.43 7.92 -14.37
N VAL A 162 3.63 8.47 -14.45
CA VAL A 162 3.93 9.86 -14.09
C VAL A 162 4.45 10.59 -15.31
N CYS A 163 4.02 11.84 -15.49
CA CYS A 163 4.49 12.68 -16.58
C CYS A 163 5.95 13.05 -16.38
N LEU A 164 6.78 12.87 -17.42
CA LEU A 164 8.21 13.21 -17.40
C LEU A 164 8.50 14.60 -18.01
N ASN A 165 7.48 15.27 -18.54
CA ASN A 165 7.59 16.57 -19.19
C ASN A 165 6.64 17.57 -18.53
N TYR A 166 7.17 18.42 -17.64
CA TYR A 166 6.38 19.47 -16.99
C TYR A 166 5.82 20.48 -18.01
N GLY A 167 4.59 20.96 -17.75
CA GLY A 167 3.93 21.97 -18.58
C GLY A 167 3.31 21.44 -19.88
N VAL A 168 3.34 20.12 -20.11
CA VAL A 168 2.73 19.47 -21.27
C VAL A 168 1.36 18.90 -20.91
N ASP A 169 0.40 19.00 -21.83
CA ASP A 169 -0.97 18.52 -21.64
C ASP A 169 -1.03 17.01 -21.36
N ALA A 170 -2.05 16.61 -20.61
CA ALA A 170 -2.30 15.20 -20.30
C ALA A 170 -2.56 14.38 -21.56
N PRO A 171 -1.94 13.19 -21.72
CA PRO A 171 -2.16 12.36 -22.89
C PRO A 171 -3.55 11.72 -22.86
N GLY A 172 -4.23 11.72 -24.01
CA GLY A 172 -5.51 11.09 -24.24
C GLY A 172 -5.42 9.72 -24.93
N PRO A 173 -6.55 9.01 -25.10
CA PRO A 173 -6.59 7.68 -25.73
C PRO A 173 -6.17 7.63 -27.20
N ARG A 174 -6.00 8.79 -27.84
CA ARG A 174 -5.52 8.92 -29.22
C ARG A 174 -4.00 8.99 -29.31
N ASP A 175 -3.33 9.33 -28.21
CA ASP A 175 -1.89 9.47 -28.16
C ASP A 175 -1.28 8.09 -27.99
N VAL A 176 -0.48 7.69 -28.98
CA VAL A 176 0.16 6.36 -29.06
C VAL A 176 1.63 6.51 -28.73
N PHE A 177 2.10 5.69 -27.81
CA PHE A 177 3.46 5.74 -27.29
C PHE A 177 4.26 4.52 -27.75
N THR A 178 5.56 4.73 -27.92
CA THR A 178 6.54 3.65 -28.01
C THR A 178 7.02 3.32 -26.60
N LEU A 179 6.91 2.06 -26.22
CA LEU A 179 7.40 1.55 -24.95
C LEU A 179 8.92 1.28 -25.06
N MET A 180 9.69 1.74 -24.09
CA MET A 180 11.14 1.52 -24.02
C MET A 180 11.62 1.48 -22.57
N ASP A 181 12.83 1.00 -22.36
CA ASP A 181 13.51 1.12 -21.06
C ASP A 181 14.02 2.55 -20.88
N VAL A 182 14.04 3.05 -19.64
CA VAL A 182 14.56 4.38 -19.29
C VAL A 182 16.02 4.59 -19.72
N ASP A 183 16.83 3.54 -19.81
CA ASP A 183 18.19 3.57 -20.37
C ASP A 183 18.22 3.97 -21.85
N ARG A 184 17.17 3.64 -22.63
CA ARG A 184 17.04 4.12 -24.02
C ARG A 184 16.41 5.50 -24.11
N TYR A 185 15.71 5.94 -23.06
CA TYR A 185 15.00 7.21 -23.04
C TYR A 185 15.92 8.40 -22.72
N THR A 186 16.83 8.25 -21.76
CA THR A 186 17.70 9.33 -21.29
C THR A 186 19.03 8.81 -20.77
N GLU A 187 20.08 9.63 -20.92
CA GLU A 187 21.40 9.37 -20.36
C GLU A 187 21.50 9.79 -18.88
N ASP A 188 20.56 10.62 -18.39
CA ASP A 188 20.56 11.12 -17.01
C ASP A 188 20.33 9.97 -16.01
N ALA A 189 21.38 9.64 -15.26
CA ALA A 189 21.34 8.62 -14.22
C ALA A 189 20.32 8.91 -13.12
N ARG A 190 20.01 10.18 -12.82
CA ARG A 190 19.00 10.56 -11.81
C ARG A 190 17.61 10.14 -12.23
N VAL A 191 17.25 10.37 -13.50
CA VAL A 191 15.95 9.95 -14.05
C VAL A 191 15.81 8.43 -14.01
N ARG A 192 16.85 7.71 -14.45
CA ARG A 192 16.88 6.24 -14.45
C ARG A 192 16.70 5.67 -13.05
N LYS A 193 17.48 6.16 -12.10
CA LYS A 193 17.44 5.75 -10.70
C LYS A 193 16.12 6.11 -10.03
N GLY A 194 15.66 7.34 -10.19
CA GLY A 194 14.43 7.84 -9.61
C GLY A 194 13.23 7.02 -10.06
N LEU A 195 13.07 6.83 -11.37
CA LEU A 195 11.95 6.07 -11.91
C LEU A 195 11.97 4.60 -11.49
N ARG A 196 13.13 3.92 -11.58
CA ARG A 196 13.28 2.53 -11.14
C ARG A 196 13.00 2.39 -9.64
N SER A 197 13.50 3.31 -8.82
CA SER A 197 13.30 3.28 -7.36
C SER A 197 11.84 3.54 -6.98
N LEU A 198 11.17 4.54 -7.57
CA LEU A 198 9.73 4.76 -7.33
C LEU A 198 8.89 3.55 -7.76
N ALA A 199 9.20 2.95 -8.91
CA ALA A 199 8.51 1.76 -9.38
C ALA A 199 8.71 0.55 -8.44
N LEU A 200 9.83 0.48 -7.71
CA LEU A 200 10.16 -0.63 -6.81
C LEU A 200 9.79 -0.43 -5.34
N LEU A 201 9.75 0.82 -4.86
CA LEU A 201 9.46 1.16 -3.45
C LEU A 201 8.00 1.52 -3.23
N GLY A 202 7.36 2.05 -4.27
CA GLY A 202 6.00 2.51 -4.23
C GLY A 202 5.84 3.87 -3.52
N THR A 203 4.88 4.68 -3.95
CA THR A 203 4.40 5.85 -3.19
C THR A 203 3.05 6.29 -3.75
N SER A 204 2.48 7.35 -3.22
CA SER A 204 1.29 7.98 -3.79
C SER A 204 1.62 8.70 -5.09
N GLN A 205 0.62 8.80 -5.96
CA GLN A 205 0.75 9.41 -7.29
C GLN A 205 1.25 10.85 -7.23
N GLY A 206 0.82 11.64 -6.24
CA GLY A 206 1.25 13.02 -6.06
C GLY A 206 2.74 13.13 -5.74
N VAL A 207 3.24 12.31 -4.81
CA VAL A 207 4.66 12.26 -4.44
C VAL A 207 5.51 11.82 -5.64
N ALA A 208 5.09 10.76 -6.35
CA ALA A 208 5.80 10.27 -7.52
C ALA A 208 5.86 11.33 -8.65
N GLN A 209 4.75 12.02 -8.92
CA GLN A 209 4.68 13.04 -9.96
C GLN A 209 5.57 14.25 -9.64
N ALA A 210 5.52 14.75 -8.41
CA ALA A 210 6.36 15.87 -7.95
C ALA A 210 7.85 15.52 -8.01
N ALA A 211 8.22 14.32 -7.55
CA ALA A 211 9.59 13.84 -7.60
C ALA A 211 10.11 13.78 -9.04
N MET A 212 9.33 13.20 -9.97
CA MET A 212 9.78 13.07 -11.36
C MET A 212 9.84 14.40 -12.10
N TRP A 213 8.95 15.37 -11.82
CA TRP A 213 9.10 16.72 -12.39
C TRP A 213 10.36 17.43 -11.88
N ARG A 214 10.70 17.27 -10.60
CA ARG A 214 11.95 17.81 -10.05
C ARG A 214 13.17 17.16 -10.69
N ILE A 215 13.16 15.84 -10.88
CA ILE A 215 14.29 15.10 -11.44
C ILE A 215 14.46 15.35 -12.95
N CYS A 216 13.39 15.28 -13.73
CA CYS A 216 13.45 15.38 -15.19
C CYS A 216 13.54 16.81 -15.72
N ASN A 217 12.95 17.77 -15.01
CA ASN A 217 12.76 19.13 -15.54
C ASN A 217 13.30 20.22 -14.60
N ASP A 218 13.90 19.85 -13.46
CA ASP A 218 14.46 20.76 -12.47
C ASP A 218 13.45 21.79 -11.92
N VAL A 219 12.15 21.49 -11.99
CA VAL A 219 11.09 22.37 -11.47
C VAL A 219 11.21 22.44 -9.94
N SER A 220 11.20 23.65 -9.38
CA SER A 220 11.29 23.82 -7.92
C SER A 220 9.99 23.41 -7.23
N PHE A 221 10.07 22.92 -5.99
CA PHE A 221 8.87 22.58 -5.22
C PHE A 221 8.02 23.83 -4.88
N ASP A 222 8.64 25.01 -4.74
CA ASP A 222 7.92 26.27 -4.57
C ASP A 222 7.10 26.63 -5.81
N GLU A 223 7.66 26.41 -7.01
CA GLU A 223 6.95 26.58 -8.27
C GLU A 223 5.76 25.62 -8.36
N MET A 224 5.95 24.33 -8.03
CA MET A 224 4.86 23.35 -7.99
C MET A 224 3.78 23.72 -6.98
N ALA A 225 4.15 24.17 -5.78
CA ALA A 225 3.18 24.62 -4.78
C ALA A 225 2.33 25.79 -5.30
N SER A 226 2.97 26.74 -6.00
CA SER A 226 2.30 27.94 -6.51
C SER A 226 1.37 27.67 -7.71
N ARG A 227 1.77 26.78 -8.63
CA ARG A 227 1.05 26.53 -9.89
C ARG A 227 0.11 25.33 -9.81
N ASP A 228 0.52 24.32 -9.07
CA ASP A 228 -0.09 23.00 -9.03
C ASP A 228 -0.67 22.65 -7.66
N GLY A 229 -0.84 23.62 -6.75
CA GLY A 229 -1.37 23.42 -5.39
C GLY A 229 -2.81 22.85 -5.32
N LYS A 230 -3.51 22.74 -6.45
CA LYS A 230 -4.78 21.98 -6.55
C LYS A 230 -4.55 20.47 -6.72
N LEU A 231 -3.44 20.10 -7.35
CA LEU A 231 -3.05 18.74 -7.68
C LEU A 231 -2.09 18.16 -6.65
N LEU A 232 -1.21 18.98 -6.07
CA LEU A 232 -0.20 18.61 -5.08
C LEU A 232 -0.43 19.38 -3.78
N ASN A 233 -0.12 18.75 -2.64
CA ASN A 233 -0.12 19.42 -1.34
C ASN A 233 1.28 19.49 -0.73
N ASP A 234 1.47 20.38 0.26
CA ASP A 234 2.77 20.62 0.90
C ASP A 234 3.42 19.34 1.47
N GLN A 235 2.62 18.40 1.98
CA GLN A 235 3.13 17.15 2.54
C GLN A 235 3.65 16.22 1.43
N GLU A 236 2.94 16.13 0.30
CA GLU A 236 3.40 15.39 -0.88
C GLU A 236 4.69 16.00 -1.44
N LEU A 237 4.79 17.33 -1.50
CA LEU A 237 5.99 18.03 -1.95
C LEU A 237 7.19 17.78 -1.01
N ALA A 238 6.98 17.78 0.30
CA ALA A 238 8.04 17.50 1.27
C ALA A 238 8.54 16.04 1.20
N LEU A 239 7.64 15.07 0.96
CA LEU A 239 8.02 13.67 0.74
C LEU A 239 8.77 13.50 -0.59
N ALA A 240 8.33 14.19 -1.64
CA ALA A 240 9.01 14.21 -2.93
C ALA A 240 10.41 14.81 -2.83
N ALA A 241 10.56 15.94 -2.12
CA ALA A 241 11.87 16.56 -1.86
C ALA A 241 12.83 15.58 -1.19
N ARG A 242 12.35 14.88 -0.18
CA ARG A 242 13.16 13.87 0.51
C ARG A 242 13.53 12.69 -0.38
N PHE A 243 12.62 12.24 -1.24
CA PHE A 243 12.94 11.20 -2.21
C PHE A 243 14.04 11.65 -3.18
N VAL A 244 13.98 12.89 -3.67
CA VAL A 244 15.01 13.45 -4.57
C VAL A 244 16.37 13.52 -3.88
N GLU A 245 16.43 13.94 -2.61
CA GLU A 245 17.66 13.88 -1.82
C GLU A 245 18.23 12.46 -1.72
N ALA A 246 17.36 11.45 -1.57
CA ALA A 246 17.78 10.06 -1.50
C ALA A 246 18.28 9.53 -2.86
N VAL A 247 17.70 9.98 -3.98
CA VAL A 247 18.18 9.71 -5.35
C VAL A 247 19.57 10.32 -5.56
N ASP A 248 19.77 11.54 -5.07
CA ASP A 248 21.04 12.27 -5.21
C ASP A 248 22.14 11.69 -4.31
N ALA A 249 21.78 11.16 -3.14
CA ALA A 249 22.70 10.49 -2.22
C ALA A 249 23.12 9.08 -2.69
N ALA A 250 22.29 8.40 -3.47
CA ALA A 250 22.60 7.09 -4.01
C ALA A 250 23.72 7.16 -5.07
N GLY A 251 24.57 6.14 -5.16
CA GLY A 251 25.62 6.07 -6.19
C GLY A 251 25.07 6.04 -7.63
N PRO A 252 25.91 6.24 -8.66
CA PRO A 252 25.47 6.39 -10.06
C PRO A 252 24.59 5.23 -10.57
N ASP A 253 24.95 3.99 -10.21
CA ASP A 253 24.23 2.77 -10.60
C ASP A 253 23.36 2.18 -9.47
N GLY A 254 23.34 2.83 -8.30
CA GLY A 254 22.62 2.35 -7.12
C GLY A 254 21.18 2.85 -7.10
N LEU A 255 20.23 1.98 -6.76
CA LEU A 255 18.86 2.39 -6.42
C LEU A 255 18.83 3.11 -5.06
N VAL A 256 17.72 3.81 -4.78
CA VAL A 256 17.51 4.43 -3.47
C VAL A 256 17.46 3.36 -2.38
N ASP A 257 18.27 3.54 -1.33
CA ASP A 257 18.20 2.71 -0.13
C ASP A 257 16.91 3.04 0.67
N PRO A 258 16.01 2.06 0.90
CA PRO A 258 14.80 2.27 1.71
C PRO A 258 15.07 2.81 3.11
N ALA A 259 16.24 2.54 3.70
CA ALA A 259 16.60 3.03 5.03
C ALA A 259 16.59 4.58 5.08
N LEU A 260 17.08 5.23 4.03
CA LEU A 260 17.11 6.70 3.92
C LEU A 260 15.71 7.34 3.93
N LEU A 261 14.69 6.56 3.57
CA LEU A 261 13.30 6.99 3.53
C LEU A 261 12.58 6.72 4.87
N THR A 262 13.02 5.72 5.63
CA THR A 262 12.32 5.26 6.85
C THR A 262 12.97 5.72 8.16
N GLU A 263 14.25 6.07 8.16
CA GLU A 263 14.95 6.56 9.35
C GLU A 263 14.56 8.00 9.72
N GLY A 264 14.54 8.30 11.02
CA GLY A 264 14.29 9.64 11.54
C GLY A 264 12.86 10.16 11.32
N ARG A 265 11.87 9.26 11.21
CA ARG A 265 10.48 9.57 10.83
C ARG A 265 9.49 9.55 11.97
N VAL A 266 9.74 8.76 13.01
CA VAL A 266 8.85 8.66 14.17
C VAL A 266 9.66 8.95 15.42
N PHE A 267 9.34 10.06 16.04
CA PHE A 267 9.89 10.48 17.31
C PHE A 267 8.87 10.22 18.41
N VAL A 268 9.29 9.61 19.50
CA VAL A 268 8.43 9.34 20.65
C VAL A 268 9.05 9.94 21.89
N SER A 269 8.28 10.69 22.66
CA SER A 269 8.63 11.15 23.99
C SER A 269 7.66 10.51 24.99
N VAL A 270 8.17 9.92 26.06
CA VAL A 270 7.34 9.29 27.10
C VAL A 270 7.53 10.03 28.42
N GLN A 271 6.43 10.43 29.02
CA GLN A 271 6.37 11.14 30.29
C GLN A 271 5.38 10.44 31.23
N ALA A 272 5.59 10.60 32.53
CA ALA A 272 4.65 10.11 33.54
C ALA A 272 3.76 11.26 34.06
N GLU A 273 2.46 11.02 34.15
CA GLU A 273 1.57 11.85 34.96
C GLU A 273 1.56 11.32 36.40
N GLY A 274 2.27 12.01 37.29
CA GLY A 274 2.34 11.67 38.72
C GLY A 274 3.58 10.87 39.12
N ALA A 275 3.85 10.84 40.43
CA ALA A 275 5.07 10.25 40.98
C ALA A 275 5.10 8.72 40.88
N SER A 276 3.95 8.05 40.96
CA SER A 276 3.83 6.59 40.91
C SER A 276 4.16 6.00 39.53
N ALA A 277 3.82 6.70 38.44
CA ALA A 277 4.06 6.24 37.07
C ALA A 277 5.49 6.50 36.56
N ARG A 278 6.31 7.27 37.29
CA ARG A 278 7.63 7.74 36.82
C ARG A 278 8.61 6.59 36.52
N GLY A 279 8.68 5.60 37.41
CA GLY A 279 9.57 4.45 37.23
C GLY A 279 9.18 3.60 36.01
N GLU A 280 7.88 3.30 35.90
CA GLU A 280 7.36 2.48 34.80
C GLU A 280 7.43 3.20 33.45
N ALA A 281 7.13 4.50 33.40
CA ALA A 281 7.26 5.29 32.19
C ALA A 281 8.72 5.30 31.67
N ALA A 282 9.70 5.46 32.56
CA ALA A 282 11.12 5.39 32.19
C ALA A 282 11.52 3.99 31.70
N ARG A 283 11.04 2.92 32.36
CA ARG A 283 11.26 1.53 31.93
C ARG A 283 10.71 1.26 30.53
N LEU A 284 9.50 1.75 30.26
CA LEU A 284 8.85 1.58 28.96
C LEU A 284 9.54 2.41 27.89
N ALA A 285 9.87 3.67 28.17
CA ALA A 285 10.58 4.57 27.26
C ALA A 285 11.89 3.95 26.73
N GLY A 286 12.74 3.46 27.63
CA GLY A 286 14.03 2.86 27.25
C GLY A 286 13.92 1.57 26.42
N LYS A 287 12.74 0.95 26.36
CA LYS A 287 12.47 -0.25 25.56
C LYS A 287 11.67 0.03 24.29
N LEU A 288 11.14 1.25 24.12
CA LEU A 288 10.47 1.66 22.89
C LEU A 288 11.47 2.05 21.79
N ASP A 289 12.67 2.49 22.16
CA ASP A 289 13.71 2.86 21.20
C ASP A 289 14.09 1.66 20.32
N GLY A 290 14.10 1.85 19.01
CA GLY A 290 14.35 0.78 18.03
C GLY A 290 13.17 -0.16 17.77
N LEU A 291 12.04 -0.04 18.49
CA LEU A 291 10.78 -0.65 18.06
C LEU A 291 10.21 0.10 16.85
N ARG A 292 9.10 -0.39 16.30
CA ARG A 292 8.46 0.20 15.13
C ARG A 292 7.06 0.68 15.46
N LEU A 293 6.68 1.80 14.85
CA LEU A 293 5.30 2.29 14.76
C LEU A 293 4.99 2.52 13.28
N PHE A 294 3.90 1.93 12.80
CA PHE A 294 3.49 1.89 11.40
C PHE A 294 4.56 1.33 10.45
N GLY A 295 5.39 0.41 10.96
CA GLY A 295 6.54 -0.13 10.23
C GLY A 295 7.77 0.78 10.22
N LEU A 296 7.72 1.99 10.78
CA LEU A 296 8.85 2.93 10.84
C LEU A 296 9.59 2.84 12.18
N PRO A 297 10.93 2.91 12.19
CA PRO A 297 11.72 2.87 13.42
C PRO A 297 11.42 4.06 14.33
N VAL A 298 11.19 3.76 15.61
CA VAL A 298 11.01 4.75 16.67
C VAL A 298 12.36 5.27 17.12
N LYS A 299 12.46 6.60 17.24
CA LYS A 299 13.55 7.29 17.90
C LYS A 299 13.03 7.97 19.17
N LEU A 300 13.60 7.60 20.32
CA LEU A 300 13.23 8.22 21.59
C LEU A 300 13.73 9.68 21.66
N VAL A 301 12.90 10.55 22.25
CA VAL A 301 13.24 11.93 22.59
C VAL A 301 13.17 12.08 24.11
N GLU A 302 14.18 12.70 24.68
CA GLU A 302 14.27 12.89 26.13
C GLU A 302 13.41 14.07 26.59
N GLY A 303 12.68 13.87 27.69
CA GLY A 303 11.98 14.95 28.40
C GLY A 303 10.96 15.70 27.54
N ASP A 304 11.10 17.02 27.48
CA ASP A 304 10.21 17.91 26.72
C ASP A 304 10.82 18.38 25.39
N ASP A 305 12.01 17.89 25.04
CA ASP A 305 12.76 18.35 23.89
C ASP A 305 11.95 18.28 22.59
N VAL A 306 12.20 19.24 21.71
CA VAL A 306 11.59 19.30 20.38
C VAL A 306 12.62 18.78 19.40
N PRO A 307 12.44 17.58 18.81
CA PRO A 307 13.41 17.03 17.89
C PRO A 307 13.44 17.85 16.60
N VAL A 308 14.63 17.94 16.00
CA VAL A 308 14.81 18.47 14.64
C VAL A 308 14.64 17.33 13.65
N ALA A 309 13.59 17.37 12.85
CA ALA A 309 13.35 16.37 11.81
C ALA A 309 14.12 16.75 10.54
N SER A 310 14.93 15.84 9.99
CA SER A 310 15.63 16.09 8.72
C SER A 310 14.71 16.03 7.50
N ALA A 311 13.48 15.54 7.67
CA ALA A 311 12.51 15.28 6.60
C ALA A 311 11.11 15.12 7.22
N PRO A 312 10.03 14.84 6.44
CA PRO A 312 8.70 14.65 7.00
C PRO A 312 8.68 13.62 8.12
N ALA A 313 8.13 14.00 9.28
CA ALA A 313 8.18 13.22 10.51
C ALA A 313 6.91 13.36 11.37
N LEU A 314 6.72 12.39 12.27
CA LEU A 314 5.72 12.36 13.32
C LEU A 314 6.40 12.44 14.69
N LEU A 315 5.81 13.23 15.59
CA LEU A 315 6.18 13.32 17.00
C LEU A 315 4.98 12.87 17.83
N VAL A 316 5.17 11.84 18.66
CA VAL A 316 4.18 11.35 19.61
C VAL A 316 4.67 11.62 21.02
N ARG A 317 4.03 12.57 21.70
CA ARG A 317 4.25 12.84 23.13
C ARG A 317 3.25 12.02 23.93
N LEU A 318 3.71 10.95 24.55
CA LEU A 318 2.92 10.02 25.35
C LEU A 318 3.06 10.36 26.83
N ALA A 319 1.95 10.67 27.48
CA ALA A 319 1.85 10.78 28.94
C ALA A 319 1.17 9.52 29.50
N LEU A 320 1.86 8.80 30.38
CA LEU A 320 1.41 7.56 31.01
C LEU A 320 0.96 7.79 32.45
N SER A 321 -0.13 7.15 32.82
CA SER A 321 -0.73 7.21 34.16
C SER A 321 -1.45 5.91 34.47
N GLU A 322 -1.88 5.74 35.73
CA GLU A 322 -2.79 4.67 36.13
C GLU A 322 -4.11 5.27 36.61
N THR A 323 -5.21 4.59 36.31
CA THR A 323 -6.52 4.92 36.87
C THR A 323 -6.60 4.48 38.33
N ALA A 324 -7.65 4.91 39.04
CA ALA A 324 -7.92 4.46 40.41
C ALA A 324 -8.14 2.93 40.51
N GLU A 325 -8.52 2.28 39.40
CA GLU A 325 -8.72 0.83 39.30
C GLU A 325 -7.41 0.08 38.97
N GLY A 326 -6.28 0.79 38.85
CA GLY A 326 -4.97 0.21 38.52
C GLY A 326 -4.75 -0.05 37.03
N GLU A 327 -5.64 0.44 36.17
CA GLU A 327 -5.53 0.26 34.72
C GLU A 327 -4.63 1.32 34.07
N ALA A 328 -3.80 0.92 33.11
CA ALA A 328 -2.91 1.80 32.38
C ALA A 328 -3.70 2.76 31.47
N LEU A 329 -3.38 4.05 31.55
CA LEU A 329 -3.95 5.11 30.74
C LEU A 329 -2.84 5.88 30.05
N GLY A 330 -2.91 5.95 28.72
CA GLY A 330 -1.99 6.71 27.90
C GLY A 330 -2.68 7.86 27.18
N ARG A 331 -2.09 9.05 27.22
CA ARG A 331 -2.53 10.23 26.46
C ARG A 331 -1.44 10.64 25.48
N MET A 332 -1.76 10.66 24.20
CA MET A 332 -0.85 11.00 23.12
C MET A 332 -1.21 12.37 22.54
N GLN A 333 -0.23 13.27 22.49
CA GLN A 333 -0.27 14.46 21.65
C GLN A 333 0.58 14.19 20.41
N VAL A 334 -0.01 14.37 19.24
CA VAL A 334 0.61 14.00 17.97
C VAL A 334 0.84 15.25 17.15
N GLY A 335 2.07 15.43 16.68
CA GLY A 335 2.45 16.49 15.77
C GLY A 335 3.13 15.93 14.52
N SER A 336 3.12 16.73 13.46
CA SER A 336 3.89 16.45 12.25
C SER A 336 4.74 17.65 11.86
N SER A 337 5.89 17.38 11.25
CA SER A 337 6.78 18.40 10.70
C SER A 337 7.14 18.01 9.27
N PRO A 338 7.07 18.91 8.27
CA PRO A 338 7.59 18.63 6.93
C PRO A 338 9.13 18.58 6.91
N SER A 339 9.79 19.36 7.78
CA SER A 339 11.22 19.35 8.06
C SER A 339 11.53 20.37 9.18
N GLY A 340 12.69 20.24 9.82
CA GLY A 340 13.14 21.11 10.89
C GLY A 340 12.43 20.88 12.23
N ASP A 341 12.37 21.93 13.05
CA ASP A 341 11.82 21.95 14.41
C ASP A 341 10.39 22.54 14.48
N GLN A 342 9.79 22.87 13.32
CA GLN A 342 8.45 23.44 13.26
C GLN A 342 7.38 22.35 13.26
N TRP A 343 7.01 21.90 14.46
CA TRP A 343 5.97 20.90 14.65
C TRP A 343 4.56 21.50 14.63
N ARG A 344 3.72 21.00 13.73
CA ARG A 344 2.29 21.35 13.63
C ARG A 344 1.46 20.30 14.36
N PRO A 345 0.47 20.69 15.19
CA PRO A 345 -0.39 19.73 15.88
C PRO A 345 -1.25 18.97 14.87
N LEU A 346 -1.23 17.63 14.98
CA LEU A 346 -2.06 16.74 14.18
C LEU A 346 -3.33 16.32 14.93
N GLY A 347 -3.19 16.04 16.24
CA GLY A 347 -4.33 15.66 17.07
C GLY A 347 -3.93 15.15 18.45
N LYS A 348 -4.95 14.73 19.21
CA LYS A 348 -4.80 14.09 20.52
C LYS A 348 -5.53 12.76 20.50
N VAL A 349 -4.93 11.74 21.12
CA VAL A 349 -5.43 10.37 21.14
C VAL A 349 -5.23 9.81 22.55
N THR A 350 -6.11 8.92 23.00
CA THR A 350 -6.00 8.30 24.32
C THR A 350 -6.29 6.81 24.23
N PHE A 351 -5.54 6.00 24.95
CA PHE A 351 -5.84 4.57 25.12
C PHE A 351 -5.99 4.23 26.59
N ARG A 352 -6.72 3.14 26.86
CA ARG A 352 -6.88 2.52 28.17
C ARG A 352 -6.63 1.03 28.00
N ASP A 353 -5.82 0.45 28.88
CA ASP A 353 -5.55 -0.98 28.92
C ASP A 353 -5.85 -1.53 30.31
N HIS A 354 -6.44 -2.73 30.37
CA HIS A 354 -6.87 -3.34 31.63
C HIS A 354 -5.70 -3.80 32.51
N SER A 355 -4.48 -3.88 31.97
CA SER A 355 -3.29 -4.16 32.75
C SER A 355 -2.75 -2.89 33.42
N SER A 356 -2.02 -3.05 34.52
CA SER A 356 -1.29 -1.95 35.15
C SER A 356 -0.01 -1.62 34.38
N LEU A 357 0.56 -0.42 34.59
CA LEU A 357 1.81 -0.02 33.93
C LEU A 357 2.97 -0.96 34.29
N ALA A 358 2.94 -1.58 35.47
CA ALA A 358 3.93 -2.55 35.91
C ALA A 358 3.92 -3.85 35.08
N VAL A 359 2.78 -4.24 34.53
CA VAL A 359 2.62 -5.47 33.74
C VAL A 359 2.80 -5.19 32.24
N LEU A 360 2.44 -3.98 31.79
CA LEU A 360 2.56 -3.59 30.40
C LEU A 360 4.02 -3.65 29.92
N ASP A 361 4.26 -4.32 28.79
CA ASP A 361 5.55 -4.34 28.10
C ASP A 361 5.58 -3.34 26.93
N ALA A 362 6.78 -3.07 26.41
CA ALA A 362 6.99 -2.05 25.39
C ALA A 362 6.37 -2.44 24.03
N GLN A 363 6.32 -3.72 23.70
CA GLN A 363 5.71 -4.23 22.47
C GLN A 363 4.20 -4.04 22.48
N SER A 364 3.56 -4.38 23.61
CA SER A 364 2.12 -4.20 23.83
C SER A 364 1.78 -2.71 23.85
N LEU A 365 2.60 -1.88 24.50
CA LEU A 365 2.46 -0.43 24.44
C LEU A 365 2.56 0.10 23.01
N ALA A 366 3.57 -0.31 22.24
CA ALA A 366 3.72 0.11 20.84
C ALA A 366 2.52 -0.32 19.99
N ALA A 367 2.00 -1.54 20.18
CA ALA A 367 0.80 -2.02 19.49
C ALA A 367 -0.47 -1.22 19.86
N LEU A 368 -0.65 -0.85 21.14
CA LEU A 368 -1.74 0.01 21.59
C LEU A 368 -1.63 1.42 20.98
N MET A 369 -0.43 1.99 21.00
CA MET A 369 -0.15 3.29 20.37
C MET A 369 -0.47 3.23 18.88
N GLU A 370 0.07 2.25 18.16
CA GLU A 370 -0.17 2.08 16.72
C GLU A 370 -1.66 1.92 16.41
N HIS A 371 -2.38 1.09 17.17
CA HIS A 371 -3.80 0.88 16.98
C HIS A 371 -4.61 2.17 17.10
N GLU A 372 -4.42 2.92 18.20
CA GLU A 372 -5.17 4.15 18.42
C GLU A 372 -4.76 5.28 17.47
N LEU A 373 -3.48 5.37 17.12
CA LEU A 373 -3.02 6.35 16.12
C LEU A 373 -3.60 5.99 14.73
N ALA A 374 -3.64 4.72 14.36
CA ALA A 374 -4.22 4.26 13.09
C ALA A 374 -5.70 4.63 13.00
N THR A 375 -6.50 4.33 14.02
CA THR A 375 -7.95 4.60 14.03
C THR A 375 -8.27 6.09 14.11
N ALA A 376 -7.41 6.90 14.75
CA ALA A 376 -7.59 8.34 14.85
C ALA A 376 -7.25 9.09 13.54
N PHE A 377 -6.18 8.68 12.85
CA PHE A 377 -5.64 9.42 11.71
C PHE A 377 -5.88 8.77 10.34
N VAL A 378 -6.35 7.53 10.30
CA VAL A 378 -6.85 6.90 9.06
C VAL A 378 -8.31 6.54 9.26
N THR A 379 -9.20 7.20 8.51
CA THR A 379 -10.65 6.98 8.69
C THR A 379 -11.23 6.20 7.53
N VAL A 380 -12.10 5.24 7.83
CA VAL A 380 -12.76 4.38 6.85
C VAL A 380 -14.26 4.59 6.93
N ARG A 381 -14.89 4.93 5.80
CA ARG A 381 -16.35 5.15 5.71
C ARG A 381 -16.92 4.43 4.50
N ALA A 382 -18.11 3.85 4.64
CA ALA A 382 -18.81 3.27 3.50
C ALA A 382 -19.26 4.40 2.55
N ALA A 383 -18.81 4.37 1.30
CA ALA A 383 -19.18 5.37 0.30
C ALA A 383 -20.27 4.85 -0.66
N LYS A 384 -20.21 3.56 -1.04
CA LYS A 384 -21.24 2.91 -1.84
C LYS A 384 -21.44 1.47 -1.39
N ARG A 385 -22.69 1.01 -1.31
CA ARG A 385 -23.04 -0.38 -0.97
C ARG A 385 -23.75 -1.04 -2.14
N THR A 386 -23.43 -2.32 -2.37
CA THR A 386 -24.11 -3.21 -3.31
C THR A 386 -24.55 -4.47 -2.56
N ALA A 387 -25.28 -5.38 -3.22
CA ALA A 387 -25.74 -6.62 -2.59
C ALA A 387 -24.59 -7.51 -2.06
N THR A 388 -23.41 -7.45 -2.70
CA THR A 388 -22.28 -8.33 -2.41
C THR A 388 -21.03 -7.59 -1.91
N SER A 389 -20.91 -6.28 -2.17
CA SER A 389 -19.69 -5.51 -1.84
C SER A 389 -19.98 -4.09 -1.37
N THR A 390 -19.07 -3.56 -0.56
CA THR A 390 -19.05 -2.15 -0.16
C THR A 390 -17.79 -1.49 -0.70
N THR A 391 -17.93 -0.34 -1.34
CA THR A 391 -16.79 0.54 -1.61
C THR A 391 -16.59 1.47 -0.42
N LEU A 392 -15.44 1.36 0.21
CA LEU A 392 -15.01 2.16 1.34
C LEU A 392 -14.23 3.38 0.82
N ARG A 393 -14.51 4.55 1.36
CA ARG A 393 -13.61 5.70 1.30
C ARG A 393 -12.67 5.62 2.48
N VAL A 394 -11.37 5.57 2.21
CA VAL A 394 -10.30 5.65 3.20
C VAL A 394 -9.67 7.02 3.08
N ASP A 395 -9.65 7.78 4.17
CA ASP A 395 -9.02 9.10 4.24
C ASP A 395 -7.74 8.99 5.08
N ASN A 396 -6.61 9.45 4.55
CA ASN A 396 -5.32 9.48 5.22
C ASN A 396 -5.02 10.88 5.76
N LYS A 397 -4.87 11.02 7.07
CA LYS A 397 -4.45 12.27 7.73
C LYS A 397 -3.01 12.24 8.22
N LEU A 398 -2.31 11.11 8.08
CA LEU A 398 -0.90 11.02 8.43
C LEU A 398 -0.07 11.79 7.39
N PRO A 399 1.12 12.31 7.76
CA PRO A 399 1.99 13.08 6.87
C PRO A 399 2.82 12.17 5.93
N PHE A 400 2.38 10.94 5.70
CA PHE A 400 3.06 9.91 4.92
C PHE A 400 2.07 9.19 4.00
N THR A 401 2.58 8.58 2.94
CA THR A 401 1.87 7.63 2.10
C THR A 401 1.56 6.35 2.88
N VAL A 402 0.29 5.97 2.92
CA VAL A 402 -0.14 4.65 3.41
C VAL A 402 0.18 3.59 2.35
N SER A 403 1.17 2.76 2.64
CA SER A 403 1.63 1.67 1.77
C SER A 403 0.78 0.42 1.94
N GLY A 404 0.37 0.12 3.18
CA GLY A 404 -0.42 -1.04 3.55
C GLY A 404 -1.55 -0.67 4.50
N LEU A 405 -2.68 -1.36 4.38
CA LEU A 405 -3.85 -1.16 5.23
C LEU A 405 -4.49 -2.49 5.56
N SER A 406 -4.66 -2.79 6.84
CA SER A 406 -5.42 -3.96 7.30
C SER A 406 -6.79 -3.51 7.80
N LEU A 407 -7.85 -4.04 7.20
CA LEU A 407 -9.23 -3.72 7.58
C LEU A 407 -9.93 -4.92 8.20
N ARG A 408 -10.56 -4.71 9.35
CA ARG A 408 -11.44 -5.71 9.97
C ARG A 408 -12.83 -5.63 9.33
N ALA A 409 -13.26 -6.71 8.69
CA ALA A 409 -14.52 -6.79 7.94
C ALA A 409 -15.75 -7.03 8.84
N GLY A 410 -15.93 -6.21 9.87
CA GLY A 410 -17.01 -6.30 10.84
C GLY A 410 -16.69 -5.52 12.12
N SER A 411 -17.59 -5.59 13.10
CA SER A 411 -17.45 -4.88 14.39
C SER A 411 -17.05 -5.79 15.55
N SER A 412 -17.01 -7.10 15.35
CA SER A 412 -16.58 -8.06 16.38
C SER A 412 -15.07 -8.29 16.29
N ALA A 413 -14.41 -8.51 17.43
CA ALA A 413 -12.97 -8.80 17.48
C ALA A 413 -12.56 -10.02 16.61
N GLY A 414 -13.45 -11.00 16.47
CA GLY A 414 -13.24 -12.19 15.63
C GLY A 414 -13.59 -12.01 14.14
N SER A 415 -13.95 -10.81 13.70
CA SER A 415 -14.21 -10.55 12.27
C SER A 415 -12.93 -10.68 11.44
N PRO A 416 -13.00 -11.18 10.20
CA PRO A 416 -11.82 -11.44 9.40
C PRO A 416 -11.06 -10.15 9.07
N LEU A 417 -9.74 -10.24 9.04
CA LEU A 417 -8.84 -9.17 8.59
C LEU A 417 -8.63 -9.29 7.09
N VAL A 418 -8.83 -8.18 6.39
CA VAL A 418 -8.62 -8.05 4.94
C VAL A 418 -7.42 -7.14 4.71
N PRO A 419 -6.29 -7.68 4.24
CA PRO A 419 -5.12 -6.89 3.91
C PRO A 419 -5.28 -6.19 2.55
N PHE A 420 -4.87 -4.92 2.51
CA PHE A 420 -4.70 -4.14 1.29
C PHE A 420 -3.23 -3.73 1.21
N ASP A 421 -2.47 -4.43 0.38
CA ASP A 421 -1.09 -4.07 0.06
C ASP A 421 -1.06 -2.97 -1.02
N ALA A 422 0.04 -2.22 -1.12
CA ALA A 422 0.28 -1.24 -2.20
C ALA A 422 -0.83 -0.20 -2.40
N VAL A 423 -1.39 0.33 -1.31
CA VAL A 423 -2.58 1.21 -1.36
C VAL A 423 -2.25 2.58 -1.94
N GLY A 424 -1.08 3.14 -1.58
CA GLY A 424 -0.58 4.40 -2.13
C GLY A 424 -1.43 5.61 -1.79
N ILE A 425 -2.07 5.65 -0.62
CA ILE A 425 -2.87 6.81 -0.21
C ILE A 425 -1.93 7.90 0.31
N GLY A 426 -1.70 8.94 -0.49
CA GLY A 426 -0.86 10.08 -0.10
C GLY A 426 -1.36 10.82 1.14
N PRO A 427 -0.52 11.65 1.75
CA PRO A 427 -0.91 12.46 2.90
C PRO A 427 -2.02 13.44 2.54
N ALA A 428 -3.02 13.58 3.42
CA ALA A 428 -4.23 14.38 3.18
C ALA A 428 -5.04 13.96 1.93
N ARG A 429 -4.90 12.71 1.48
CA ARG A 429 -5.66 12.14 0.34
C ARG A 429 -6.64 11.07 0.79
N SER A 430 -7.48 10.67 -0.17
CA SER A 430 -8.45 9.61 0.02
C SER A 430 -8.41 8.63 -1.13
N ALA A 431 -8.70 7.36 -0.84
CA ALA A 431 -8.85 6.31 -1.85
C ALA A 431 -10.15 5.54 -1.67
N MET A 432 -10.60 4.91 -2.75
CA MET A 432 -11.80 4.07 -2.77
C MET A 432 -11.38 2.60 -2.82
N LEU A 433 -11.70 1.83 -1.78
CA LEU A 433 -11.31 0.43 -1.65
C LEU A 433 -12.55 -0.48 -1.59
N PRO A 434 -12.71 -1.45 -2.50
CA PRO A 434 -13.79 -2.42 -2.41
C PRO A 434 -13.51 -3.47 -1.34
N ILE A 435 -14.54 -3.85 -0.58
CA ILE A 435 -14.52 -4.96 0.38
C ILE A 435 -15.79 -5.81 0.25
N GLN A 436 -15.67 -7.12 0.42
CA GLN A 436 -16.82 -8.04 0.47
C GLN A 436 -17.42 -8.10 1.88
N ALA A 437 -17.81 -6.94 2.42
CA ALA A 437 -18.41 -6.81 3.76
C ALA A 437 -19.31 -5.57 3.83
N GLY A 438 -20.29 -5.55 4.74
CA GLY A 438 -21.20 -4.41 4.91
C GLY A 438 -20.57 -3.19 5.59
N GLN A 439 -19.50 -3.41 6.37
CA GLN A 439 -18.73 -2.39 7.06
C GLN A 439 -17.30 -2.88 7.32
N ALA A 440 -16.39 -1.95 7.58
CA ALA A 440 -15.03 -2.26 7.98
C ALA A 440 -14.49 -1.24 8.98
N GLN A 441 -13.53 -1.66 9.79
CA GLN A 441 -12.77 -0.82 10.72
C GLN A 441 -11.28 -0.95 10.45
N VAL A 442 -10.51 0.10 10.71
CA VAL A 442 -9.05 0.04 10.63
C VAL A 442 -8.52 -0.90 11.70
N ALA A 443 -7.69 -1.85 11.31
CA ALA A 443 -7.01 -2.76 12.22
C ALA A 443 -5.49 -2.47 12.28
N GLY A 444 -4.90 -2.02 11.17
CA GLY A 444 -3.48 -1.66 11.10
C GLY A 444 -3.16 -0.85 9.85
N VAL A 445 -2.08 -0.08 9.92
CA VAL A 445 -1.59 0.81 8.86
C VAL A 445 -0.08 0.62 8.75
N GLU A 446 0.42 0.57 7.51
CA GLU A 446 1.85 0.54 7.21
C GLU A 446 2.22 1.78 6.40
N LEU A 447 3.35 2.37 6.74
CA LEU A 447 3.95 3.50 6.04
C LEU A 447 5.31 3.07 5.47
N ASN A 448 5.68 3.58 4.31
CA ASN A 448 6.98 3.29 3.69
C ASN A 448 7.97 4.47 3.77
N GLY A 449 7.63 5.53 4.51
CA GLY A 449 8.46 6.72 4.71
C GLY A 449 8.42 7.74 3.56
N LEU A 450 7.69 7.43 2.47
CA LEU A 450 7.30 8.33 1.39
C LEU A 450 5.84 8.72 1.49
#